data_AF-A0ABC8JA40-F1
#
_entry.id   AF-A0ABC8JA40-F1
#
_cell.length_a   1.000
_cell.length_b   1.000
_cell.length_c   1.000
_cell.angle_alpha   90.00
_cell.angle_beta   90.00
_cell.angle_gamma   90.00
#
_symmetry.space_group_name_H-M   'P 1'
#
loop_
_entity.id
_entity.type
_entity.pdbx_description
1 polymer ?
#
loop_
_entity_poly.entity_id
_entity_poly.type
_entity_poly.pdbx_seq_one_letter_code
_entity_poly.pdbx_strand_id
1 'polypeptide(L)'
;WYRAASESSRREAISGANQSVYAPEPYDVGRVIQADILCNGHKFTVTTDGPINTASGLQSRVESLLRKSNSEFTVVISQMNGQDHVSRSHVFTVGKARVKLSRGWITKAREIYSNSMQLCGVRGNANAPAKALFWQPRKGLSFLLTFESEQERNAAIVLSRKYAYDCNVTLVGPDD
;
A
#
# COMPACT_ATOMS: atom_id res chain seq x y z
N TRP A 1 7.20 -6.55 12.12
CA TRP A 1 7.68 -5.18 11.85
C TRP A 1 6.85 -4.16 12.60
N TYR A 2 7.45 -3.01 12.96
CA TYR A 2 6.83 -1.96 13.75
C TYR A 2 7.18 -0.57 13.22
N ARG A 3 6.24 0.38 13.34
CA ARG A 3 6.49 1.82 13.22
C ARG A 3 6.72 2.40 14.61
N ALA A 4 7.89 2.97 14.85
CA ALA A 4 8.17 3.70 16.07
C ALA A 4 7.99 5.21 15.84
N ALA A 5 7.39 5.89 16.81
CA ALA A 5 7.48 7.35 16.85
C ALA A 5 8.92 7.75 17.22
N SER A 6 9.46 8.80 16.59
CA SER A 6 10.81 9.29 16.88
C SER A 6 11.01 9.71 18.34
N GLU A 7 9.92 10.13 19.02
CA GLU A 7 9.96 10.76 20.34
C GLU A 7 9.32 9.94 21.46
N SER A 8 8.84 8.71 21.19
CA SER A 8 8.18 7.89 22.21
C SER A 8 8.64 6.44 22.18
N SER A 9 8.60 5.76 23.33
CA SER A 9 8.81 4.32 23.42
C SER A 9 7.67 3.49 22.81
N ARG A 10 6.58 4.15 22.39
CA ARG A 10 5.45 3.48 21.73
C ARG A 10 5.81 3.16 20.29
N ARG A 11 5.68 1.88 19.95
CA ARG A 11 5.76 1.37 18.59
C ARG A 11 4.46 0.67 18.21
N GLU A 12 4.03 0.87 16.98
CA GLU A 12 2.80 0.34 16.41
C GLU A 12 3.15 -0.87 15.55
N ALA A 13 2.50 -2.01 15.80
CA ALA A 13 2.72 -3.21 15.00
C ALA A 13 2.15 -3.01 13.59
N ILE A 14 2.93 -3.32 12.57
CA ILE A 14 2.45 -3.28 11.18
C ILE A 14 1.77 -4.62 10.90
N SER A 15 0.46 -4.69 11.08
CA SER A 15 -0.31 -5.95 11.00
C SER A 15 -0.10 -6.65 9.65
N GLY A 16 0.24 -7.94 9.69
CA GLY A 16 0.57 -8.73 8.50
C GLY A 16 2.02 -8.60 7.99
N ALA A 17 2.83 -7.67 8.52
CA ALA A 17 4.25 -7.57 8.19
C ALA A 17 5.07 -8.51 9.09
N ASN A 18 5.17 -9.76 8.66
CA ASN A 18 5.88 -10.84 9.36
C ASN A 18 6.96 -11.53 8.50
N GLN A 19 7.24 -11.02 7.31
CA GLN A 19 8.27 -11.54 6.41
C GLN A 19 9.66 -10.98 6.76
N SER A 20 10.72 -11.61 6.26
CA SER A 20 12.09 -11.09 6.40
C SER A 20 12.33 -9.77 5.67
N VAL A 21 11.48 -9.44 4.69
CA VAL A 21 11.52 -8.22 3.90
C VAL A 21 10.27 -7.39 4.18
N TYR A 22 10.45 -6.09 4.41
CA TYR A 22 9.39 -5.10 4.45
C TYR A 22 9.78 -3.93 3.56
N ALA A 23 8.85 -3.51 2.69
CA ALA A 23 9.07 -2.36 1.82
C ALA A 23 8.24 -1.17 2.34
N PRO A 24 8.89 -0.09 2.82
CA PRO A 24 8.18 1.06 3.34
C PRO A 24 7.14 1.63 2.36
N GLU A 25 6.07 2.17 2.91
CA GLU A 25 4.97 2.81 2.21
C GLU A 25 4.79 4.26 2.68
N PRO A 26 3.92 5.06 2.04
CA PRO A 26 3.75 6.47 2.41
C PRO A 26 3.40 6.71 3.88
N TYR A 27 2.77 5.74 4.57
CA TYR A 27 2.46 5.89 5.99
C TYR A 27 3.66 5.73 6.92
N ASP A 28 4.76 5.16 6.43
CA ASP A 28 6.00 4.97 7.18
C ASP A 28 6.90 6.21 7.15
N VAL A 29 6.64 7.17 6.27
CA VAL A 29 7.48 8.38 6.10
C VAL A 29 7.54 9.15 7.43
N GLY A 30 8.76 9.51 7.84
CA GLY A 30 9.01 10.19 9.11
C GLY A 30 9.00 9.26 10.34
N ARG A 31 8.77 7.94 10.17
CA ARG A 31 8.85 6.96 11.25
C ARG A 31 10.15 6.19 11.21
N VAL A 32 10.64 5.79 12.37
CA VAL A 32 11.70 4.78 12.48
C VAL A 32 11.04 3.41 12.37
N ILE A 33 11.64 2.50 11.59
CA ILE A 33 11.11 1.15 11.39
C ILE A 33 11.92 0.16 12.22
N GLN A 34 11.20 -0.72 12.93
CA GLN A 34 11.81 -1.75 13.76
C GLN A 34 11.33 -3.15 13.35
N ALA A 35 12.19 -4.14 13.55
CA ALA A 35 11.83 -5.55 13.40
C ALA A 35 12.29 -6.34 14.62
N ASP A 36 11.36 -7.10 15.19
CA ASP A 36 11.69 -8.13 16.17
C ASP A 36 11.98 -9.43 15.42
N ILE A 37 13.14 -10.03 15.69
CA ILE A 37 13.60 -11.27 15.10
C ILE A 37 13.72 -12.30 16.22
N LEU A 38 13.01 -13.42 16.08
CA LEU A 38 13.13 -14.57 16.97
C LEU A 38 14.05 -15.60 16.33
N CYS A 39 15.19 -15.87 16.97
CA CYS A 39 16.17 -16.85 16.50
C CYS A 39 16.69 -17.65 17.68
N ASN A 40 16.58 -18.98 17.61
CA ASN A 40 17.05 -19.91 18.66
C ASN A 40 16.51 -19.60 20.07
N GLY A 41 15.23 -19.20 20.17
CA GLY A 41 14.60 -18.84 21.45
C GLY A 41 14.97 -17.45 21.98
N HIS A 42 15.86 -16.72 21.31
CA HIS A 42 16.23 -15.36 21.66
C HIS A 42 15.53 -14.34 20.76
N LYS A 43 15.22 -13.18 21.33
CA LYS A 43 14.59 -12.05 20.64
C LYS A 43 15.62 -10.94 20.43
N PHE A 44 15.77 -10.51 19.20
CA PHE A 44 16.59 -9.37 18.80
C PHE A 44 15.70 -8.30 18.20
N THR A 45 15.98 -7.04 18.50
CA THR A 45 15.31 -5.91 17.86
C THR A 45 16.31 -5.19 16.98
N VAL A 46 16.01 -5.07 15.69
CA VAL A 46 16.76 -4.22 14.77
C VAL A 46 15.93 -2.98 14.44
N THR A 47 16.61 -1.86 14.20
CA THR A 47 15.99 -0.57 13.90
C THR A 47 16.67 0.06 12.69
N THR A 48 15.94 0.85 11.91
CA THR A 48 16.55 1.70 10.90
C THR A 48 17.42 2.77 11.56
N ASP A 49 18.47 3.23 10.86
CA ASP A 49 19.40 4.26 11.35
C ASP A 49 18.73 5.62 11.62
N GLY A 50 17.56 5.83 11.01
CA GLY A 50 16.74 7.01 11.22
C GLY A 50 15.34 6.85 10.62
N PRO A 51 14.56 7.95 10.61
CA PRO A 51 13.23 7.97 10.00
C PRO A 51 13.26 7.69 8.49
N ILE A 52 12.19 7.10 7.97
CA ILE A 52 12.02 6.91 6.52
C ILE A 52 11.88 8.28 5.83
N ASN A 53 12.74 8.51 4.83
CA ASN A 53 12.74 9.74 4.04
C ASN A 53 11.56 9.80 3.06
N THR A 54 11.19 11.02 2.67
CA THR A 54 10.27 11.23 1.53
C THR A 54 10.93 10.76 0.24
N ALA A 55 10.14 10.15 -0.65
CA ALA A 55 10.63 9.78 -1.97
C ALA A 55 10.73 11.02 -2.87
N SER A 56 11.91 11.24 -3.45
CA SER A 56 12.15 12.35 -4.38
C SER A 56 11.17 12.29 -5.57
N GLY A 57 10.58 13.44 -5.92
CA GLY A 57 9.63 13.57 -7.03
C GLY A 57 8.24 12.95 -6.80
N LEU A 58 7.99 12.26 -5.67
CA LEU A 58 6.67 11.69 -5.39
C LEU A 58 5.61 12.80 -5.22
N GLN A 59 5.96 13.88 -4.55
CA GLN A 59 5.04 15.00 -4.34
C GLN A 59 4.59 15.62 -5.67
N SER A 60 5.53 15.98 -6.55
CA SER A 60 5.21 16.56 -7.86
C SER A 60 4.43 15.58 -8.74
N ARG A 61 4.71 14.28 -8.65
CA ARG A 61 3.94 13.24 -9.32
C ARG A 61 2.49 13.22 -8.84
N VAL A 62 2.25 13.23 -7.53
CA VAL A 62 0.90 13.26 -6.94
C VAL A 62 0.15 14.54 -7.32
N GLU A 63 0.79 15.70 -7.25
CA GLU A 63 0.20 16.98 -7.64
C GLU A 63 -0.23 17.01 -9.11
N SER A 64 0.56 16.40 -10.01
CA SER A 64 0.18 16.23 -11.42
C SER A 64 -1.07 15.37 -11.58
N LEU A 65 -1.17 14.28 -10.82
CA LEU A 65 -2.30 13.34 -10.87
C LEU A 65 -3.59 13.95 -10.28
N LEU A 66 -3.49 14.78 -9.25
CA LEU A 66 -4.63 15.47 -8.63
C LEU A 66 -5.38 16.40 -9.59
N ARG A 67 -4.72 16.87 -10.66
CA ARG A 67 -5.35 17.70 -11.72
C ARG A 67 -6.30 16.89 -12.61
N LYS A 68 -6.21 15.56 -12.60
CA LYS A 68 -7.06 14.67 -13.40
C LYS A 68 -8.29 14.25 -12.61
N SER A 69 -9.39 13.96 -13.31
CA SER A 69 -10.60 13.39 -12.67
C SER A 69 -10.41 11.94 -12.26
N ASN A 70 -9.62 11.20 -13.05
CA ASN A 70 -9.22 9.83 -12.82
C ASN A 70 -7.75 9.68 -13.23
N SER A 71 -6.99 8.94 -12.44
CA SER A 71 -5.62 8.56 -12.73
C SER A 71 -5.54 7.06 -12.94
N GLU A 72 -4.84 6.65 -13.99
CA GLU A 72 -4.72 5.25 -14.38
C GLU A 72 -3.29 4.77 -14.21
N PHE A 73 -3.15 3.57 -13.66
CA PHE A 73 -1.87 2.90 -13.42
C PHE A 73 -1.89 1.52 -14.05
N THR A 74 -0.84 1.18 -14.80
CA THR A 74 -0.63 -0.19 -15.28
C THR A 74 -0.20 -1.07 -14.12
N VAL A 75 -0.92 -2.19 -13.92
CA VAL A 75 -0.62 -3.14 -12.85
C VAL A 75 -0.75 -4.58 -13.32
N VAL A 76 -0.05 -5.49 -12.66
CA VAL A 76 -0.30 -6.94 -12.74
C VAL A 76 -0.91 -7.40 -11.42
N ILE A 77 -1.92 -8.26 -11.49
CA ILE A 77 -2.46 -8.91 -10.30
C ILE A 77 -1.55 -10.09 -9.98
N SER A 78 -0.80 -10.02 -8.89
CA SER A 78 0.08 -11.12 -8.45
C SER A 78 -0.62 -12.05 -7.47
N GLN A 79 -1.61 -11.56 -6.72
CA GLN A 79 -2.48 -12.39 -5.88
C GLN A 79 -3.93 -11.89 -5.91
N MET A 80 -4.86 -12.83 -5.75
CA MET A 80 -6.27 -12.56 -5.54
C MET A 80 -6.76 -13.39 -4.36
N ASN A 81 -7.35 -12.74 -3.35
CA ASN A 81 -7.78 -13.39 -2.11
C ASN A 81 -6.69 -14.22 -1.42
N GLY A 82 -5.46 -13.71 -1.43
CA GLY A 82 -4.29 -14.36 -0.82
C GLY A 82 -3.75 -15.57 -1.59
N GLN A 83 -4.31 -15.89 -2.76
CA GLN A 83 -3.80 -16.94 -3.64
C GLN A 83 -3.02 -16.33 -4.80
N ASP A 84 -1.90 -16.96 -5.14
CA ASP A 84 -1.09 -16.56 -6.28
C ASP A 84 -1.92 -16.57 -7.57
N HIS A 85 -1.75 -15.50 -8.35
CA HIS A 85 -2.51 -15.30 -9.56
C HIS A 85 -1.57 -14.82 -10.65
N VAL A 86 -1.54 -15.53 -11.77
CA VAL A 86 -0.75 -15.12 -12.94
C VAL A 86 -1.67 -14.38 -13.89
N SER A 87 -1.48 -13.06 -14.00
CA SER A 87 -2.31 -12.20 -14.82
C SER A 87 -1.49 -11.44 -15.86
N ARG A 88 -2.12 -11.07 -16.98
CA ARG A 88 -1.58 -10.00 -17.85
C ARG A 88 -1.79 -8.63 -17.19
N SER A 89 -1.33 -7.57 -17.83
CA SER A 89 -1.55 -6.19 -17.37
C SER A 89 -3.04 -5.82 -17.27
N HIS A 90 -3.35 -5.04 -16.25
CA HIS A 90 -4.62 -4.44 -15.92
C HIS A 90 -4.42 -2.93 -15.74
N VAL A 91 -5.53 -2.20 -15.69
CA VAL A 91 -5.58 -0.79 -15.34
C VAL A 91 -6.21 -0.65 -13.97
N PHE A 92 -5.45 -0.10 -13.04
CA PHE A 92 -5.92 0.36 -11.74
C PHE A 92 -6.24 1.86 -11.84
N THR A 93 -7.51 2.21 -11.75
CA THR A 93 -8.00 3.58 -11.85
C THR A 93 -8.33 4.11 -10.46
N VAL A 94 -7.67 5.20 -10.07
CA VAL A 94 -7.93 5.95 -8.84
C VAL A 94 -8.70 7.21 -9.22
N GLY A 95 -9.98 7.27 -8.87
CA GLY A 95 -10.86 8.40 -9.12
C GLY A 95 -11.28 9.10 -7.83
N LYS A 96 -11.86 10.30 -7.96
CA LYS A 96 -12.26 11.14 -6.82
C LYS A 96 -13.22 10.49 -5.83
N ALA A 97 -14.10 9.60 -6.29
CA ALA A 97 -15.11 8.95 -5.44
C ALA A 97 -14.99 7.43 -5.39
N ARG A 98 -14.15 6.81 -6.23
CA ARG A 98 -14.09 5.36 -6.39
C ARG A 98 -12.76 4.89 -6.93
N VAL A 99 -12.47 3.62 -6.67
CA VAL A 99 -11.34 2.89 -7.24
C VAL A 99 -11.86 1.76 -8.12
N LYS A 100 -11.18 1.48 -9.23
CA LYS A 100 -11.57 0.45 -10.19
C LYS A 100 -10.34 -0.32 -10.67
N LEU A 101 -10.49 -1.64 -10.80
CA LEU A 101 -9.54 -2.50 -11.47
C LEU A 101 -10.20 -3.13 -12.69
N SER A 102 -9.60 -2.99 -13.86
CA SER A 102 -10.15 -3.53 -15.11
C SER A 102 -9.08 -4.01 -16.09
N ARG A 103 -9.51 -4.83 -17.05
CA ARG A 103 -8.72 -5.18 -18.23
C ARG A 103 -9.58 -5.02 -19.47
N GLY A 104 -9.31 -3.99 -20.26
CA GLY A 104 -10.19 -3.59 -21.35
C GLY A 104 -11.60 -3.30 -20.81
N TRP A 105 -12.60 -3.92 -21.43
CA TRP A 105 -14.02 -3.78 -21.04
C TRP A 105 -14.40 -4.55 -19.76
N ILE A 106 -13.57 -5.52 -19.31
CA ILE A 106 -13.87 -6.36 -18.16
C ILE A 106 -13.48 -5.64 -16.87
N THR A 107 -14.45 -5.37 -16.00
CA THR A 107 -14.21 -4.84 -14.64
C THR A 107 -14.01 -5.99 -13.67
N LYS A 108 -12.87 -6.03 -12.98
CA LYS A 108 -12.56 -7.02 -11.92
C LYS A 108 -13.13 -6.59 -10.57
N ALA A 109 -12.99 -5.31 -10.26
CA ALA A 109 -13.58 -4.69 -9.08
C ALA A 109 -13.81 -3.20 -9.34
N ARG A 110 -14.83 -2.63 -8.71
CA ARG A 110 -15.14 -1.21 -8.74
C ARG A 110 -15.89 -0.86 -7.47
N GLU A 111 -15.30 -0.06 -6.60
CA GLU A 111 -15.88 0.29 -5.31
C GLU A 111 -15.74 1.78 -5.03
N ILE A 112 -16.78 2.34 -4.44
CA ILE A 112 -16.75 3.67 -3.83
C ILE A 112 -15.92 3.57 -2.55
N TYR A 113 -15.21 4.63 -2.18
CA TYR A 113 -14.49 4.66 -0.90
C TYR A 113 -15.46 4.38 0.26
N SER A 114 -15.06 3.48 1.16
CA SER A 114 -15.85 3.11 2.32
C SER A 114 -14.94 2.73 3.48
N ASN A 115 -15.46 2.76 4.70
CA ASN A 115 -14.72 2.36 5.90
C ASN A 115 -14.35 0.86 5.92
N SER A 116 -14.94 0.05 5.03
CA SER A 116 -14.59 -1.37 4.89
C SER A 116 -13.45 -1.62 3.88
N MET A 117 -13.09 -0.60 3.10
CA MET A 117 -12.02 -0.66 2.12
C MET A 117 -10.67 -0.53 2.84
N GLN A 118 -9.70 -1.35 2.44
CA GLN A 118 -8.32 -1.26 2.94
C GLN A 118 -7.35 -1.09 1.77
N LEU A 119 -6.32 -0.28 1.95
CA LEU A 119 -5.29 -0.03 0.95
C LEU A 119 -3.97 0.40 1.60
N CYS A 120 -2.90 -0.34 1.31
CA CYS A 120 -1.57 -0.11 1.87
C CYS A 120 -0.46 -0.69 0.98
N GLY A 121 0.79 -0.43 1.32
CA GLY A 121 1.91 -1.20 0.77
C GLY A 121 1.77 -2.69 1.12
N VAL A 122 2.35 -3.57 0.30
CA VAL A 122 2.35 -5.00 0.64
C VAL A 122 3.19 -5.28 1.88
N ARG A 123 2.63 -6.11 2.76
CA ARG A 123 3.24 -6.54 4.03
C ARG A 123 3.62 -8.02 4.05
N GLY A 124 2.91 -8.83 3.25
CA GLY A 124 3.12 -10.26 3.11
C GLY A 124 4.12 -10.61 2.00
N ASN A 125 4.14 -11.88 1.61
CA ASN A 125 5.03 -12.38 0.57
C ASN A 125 4.66 -11.78 -0.80
N ALA A 126 5.62 -11.11 -1.44
CA ALA A 126 5.52 -10.63 -2.82
C ALA A 126 6.91 -10.62 -3.45
N ASN A 127 6.97 -10.89 -4.76
CA ASN A 127 8.22 -10.92 -5.51
C ASN A 127 8.91 -9.53 -5.56
N ALA A 128 8.13 -8.45 -5.57
CA ALA A 128 8.62 -7.07 -5.63
C ALA A 128 7.83 -6.16 -4.67
N PRO A 129 8.02 -6.29 -3.34
CA PRO A 129 7.14 -5.65 -2.35
C PRO A 129 7.15 -4.11 -2.43
N ALA A 130 8.27 -3.51 -2.87
CA ALA A 130 8.37 -2.06 -3.05
C ALA A 130 7.53 -1.52 -4.23
N LYS A 131 7.23 -2.38 -5.21
CA LYS A 131 6.34 -2.07 -6.34
C LYS A 131 4.90 -2.55 -6.13
N ALA A 132 4.64 -3.24 -5.03
CA ALA A 132 3.38 -3.90 -4.80
C ALA A 132 2.50 -3.18 -3.77
N LEU A 133 1.20 -3.24 -4.00
CA LEU A 133 0.13 -2.65 -3.20
C LEU A 133 -0.88 -3.73 -2.82
N PHE A 134 -1.34 -3.71 -1.58
CA PHE A 134 -2.50 -4.48 -1.15
C PHE A 134 -3.75 -3.60 -1.26
N TRP A 135 -4.80 -4.12 -1.92
CA TRP A 135 -6.10 -3.47 -1.99
C TRP A 135 -7.20 -4.48 -1.66
N GLN A 136 -7.96 -4.18 -0.62
CA GLN A 136 -9.21 -4.87 -0.30
C GLN A 136 -10.38 -3.92 -0.59
N PRO A 137 -11.01 -4.02 -1.77
CA PRO A 137 -12.19 -3.21 -2.09
C PRO A 137 -13.34 -3.38 -1.10
N ARG A 138 -13.59 -4.63 -0.67
CA ARG A 138 -14.65 -5.03 0.26
C ARG A 138 -14.29 -6.37 0.91
N LYS A 139 -14.96 -6.72 2.00
CA LYS A 139 -14.75 -8.00 2.69
C LYS A 139 -14.90 -9.19 1.73
N GLY A 140 -13.96 -10.12 1.76
CA GLY A 140 -13.95 -11.31 0.91
C GLY A 140 -13.40 -11.10 -0.50
N LEU A 141 -12.94 -9.88 -0.84
CA LEU A 141 -12.28 -9.59 -2.11
C LEU A 141 -11.03 -8.74 -1.86
N SER A 142 -9.85 -9.30 -2.15
CA SER A 142 -8.58 -8.58 -2.07
C SER A 142 -7.67 -8.88 -3.25
N PHE A 143 -6.77 -7.94 -3.53
CA PHE A 143 -5.80 -8.01 -4.61
C PHE A 143 -4.43 -7.57 -4.10
N LEU A 144 -3.41 -8.24 -4.63
CA LEU A 144 -2.03 -7.79 -4.59
C LEU A 144 -1.66 -7.30 -5.99
N LEU A 145 -1.46 -5.99 -6.12
CA LEU A 145 -1.24 -5.29 -7.39
C LEU A 145 0.22 -4.87 -7.48
N THR A 146 0.94 -5.36 -8.50
CA THR A 146 2.32 -4.98 -8.78
C THR A 146 2.35 -3.91 -9.88
N PHE A 147 2.94 -2.76 -9.57
CA PHE A 147 3.08 -1.60 -10.44
C PHE A 147 4.39 -1.66 -11.24
N GLU A 148 4.51 -0.82 -12.27
CA GLU A 148 5.73 -0.68 -13.07
C GLU A 148 6.92 -0.17 -12.22
N SER A 149 6.65 0.74 -11.29
CA SER A 149 7.64 1.36 -10.42
C SER A 149 7.13 1.59 -8.99
N GLU A 150 8.06 1.78 -8.07
CA GLU A 150 7.77 2.13 -6.67
C GLU A 150 7.11 3.52 -6.57
N GLN A 151 7.50 4.45 -7.45
CA GLN A 151 6.91 5.78 -7.51
C GLN A 151 5.43 5.74 -7.91
N GLU A 152 5.06 4.93 -8.90
CA GLU A 152 3.66 4.76 -9.30
C GLU A 152 2.85 4.08 -8.19
N ARG A 153 3.41 3.05 -7.55
CA ARG A 153 2.79 2.40 -6.38
C ARG A 153 2.52 3.40 -5.25
N ASN A 154 3.52 4.20 -4.88
CA ASN A 154 3.37 5.20 -3.82
C ASN A 154 2.42 6.33 -4.21
N ALA A 155 2.46 6.79 -5.46
CA ALA A 155 1.55 7.82 -5.96
C ALA A 155 0.09 7.34 -5.92
N ALA A 156 -0.17 6.08 -6.31
CA ALA A 156 -1.50 5.49 -6.21
C ALA A 156 -2.01 5.41 -4.77
N ILE A 157 -1.15 5.07 -3.79
CA ILE A 157 -1.51 5.06 -2.37
C ILE A 157 -1.89 6.45 -1.89
N VAL A 158 -0.99 7.43 -2.07
CA VAL A 158 -1.22 8.81 -1.61
C VAL A 158 -2.48 9.39 -2.25
N LEU A 159 -2.66 9.19 -3.55
CA LEU A 159 -3.83 9.70 -4.28
C LEU A 159 -5.13 9.05 -3.79
N SER A 160 -5.14 7.72 -3.59
CA SER A 160 -6.32 7.01 -3.09
C SER A 160 -6.70 7.49 -1.69
N ARG A 161 -5.72 7.67 -0.79
CA ARG A 161 -5.95 8.20 0.56
C ARG A 161 -6.50 9.62 0.53
N LYS A 162 -5.96 10.48 -0.33
CA LYS A 162 -6.44 11.86 -0.47
C LYS A 162 -7.90 11.90 -0.92
N TYR A 163 -8.26 11.14 -1.95
CA TYR A 163 -9.65 11.11 -2.44
C TYR A 163 -10.61 10.42 -1.48
N ALA A 164 -10.17 9.38 -0.77
CA ALA A 164 -10.96 8.79 0.31
C ALA A 164 -11.23 9.80 1.42
N TYR A 165 -10.21 10.56 1.84
CA TYR A 165 -10.35 11.62 2.84
C TYR A 165 -11.34 12.70 2.40
N ASP A 166 -11.28 13.12 1.12
CA ASP A 166 -12.25 14.07 0.54
C ASP A 166 -13.69 13.50 0.52
N CYS A 167 -13.85 12.18 0.63
CA CYS A 167 -15.13 11.48 0.80
C CYS A 167 -15.47 11.18 2.28
N ASN A 168 -14.75 11.77 3.25
CA ASN A 168 -14.86 11.48 4.68
C ASN A 168 -14.57 10.01 5.05
N VAL A 169 -13.66 9.35 4.34
CA VAL A 169 -13.22 7.98 4.58
C VAL A 169 -11.72 7.95 4.91
N THR A 170 -11.37 7.37 6.05
CA THR A 170 -9.97 7.10 6.41
C THR A 170 -9.53 5.79 5.78
N LEU A 171 -8.87 5.86 4.62
CA LEU A 171 -8.38 4.68 3.89
C LEU A 171 -6.96 4.29 4.34
N VAL A 172 -6.84 3.17 5.04
CA VAL A 172 -5.58 2.67 5.61
C VAL A 172 -5.40 1.17 5.38
N GLY A 173 -4.26 0.62 5.81
CA GLY A 173 -4.05 -0.82 5.78
C GLY A 173 -4.85 -1.55 6.88
N PRO A 174 -4.76 -2.89 6.93
CA PRO A 174 -5.30 -3.65 8.05
C PRO A 174 -4.67 -3.21 9.38
N ASP A 175 -5.51 -2.92 10.36
CA ASP A 175 -5.15 -2.53 11.74
C ASP A 175 -4.22 -1.30 11.86
N ASP A 176 -4.24 -0.42 10.86
CA ASP A 176 -3.61 0.91 10.89
C ASP A 176 -4.52 1.98 11.51
#